data_AF-A0A9E1BGL2-F1
#
_entry.id   AF-A0A9E1BGL2-F1
#
_cell.length_a   1.000
_cell.length_b   1.000
_cell.length_c   1.000
_cell.angle_alpha   90.00
_cell.angle_beta   90.00
_cell.angle_gamma   90.00
#
_symmetry.space_group_name_H-M   'P 1'
#
loop_
_entity.id
_entity.type
_entity.pdbx_description
1 polymer ?
#
loop_
_entity_poly.entity_id
_entity_poly.type
_entity_poly.pdbx_seq_one_letter_code
_entity_poly.pdbx_strand_id
1 'polypeptide(L)'
;MTEKQVKDALKFLCVKYKMNYTFAEFENYMGTNANIETYNYYNKYGCFTIANVAVRGDVDYYHLDSIDQLKDILFSRPPNLGVLTSKNEKQYKEYADNILKYKLRIYDFEPEIWQKHRKSGFLKIPFFWGSEKQILQALADVIEAQIEKNCSFFGIKV
;
A
#
# COMPACT_ATOMS: atom_id res chain seq x y z
N MET A 1 6.82 7.64 6.63
CA MET A 1 6.38 6.43 7.33
C MET A 1 7.61 5.57 7.55
N THR A 2 7.80 4.95 8.71
CA THR A 2 8.99 4.10 8.96
C THR A 2 8.62 2.64 9.20
N GLU A 3 9.56 1.72 8.96
CA GLU A 3 9.36 0.29 9.25
C GLU A 3 8.88 0.03 10.67
N LYS A 4 9.47 0.72 11.64
CA LYS A 4 9.08 0.59 13.05
C LYS A 4 7.61 0.97 13.25
N GLN A 5 7.15 2.08 12.67
CA GLN A 5 5.75 2.51 12.80
C GLN A 5 4.79 1.49 12.19
N VAL A 6 5.13 0.95 11.00
CA VAL A 6 4.32 -0.05 10.31
C VAL A 6 4.25 -1.34 11.11
N LYS A 7 5.40 -1.86 11.57
CA LYS A 7 5.47 -3.05 12.43
C LYS A 7 4.68 -2.85 13.72
N ASP A 8 4.84 -1.73 14.40
CA ASP A 8 4.15 -1.48 15.66
C ASP A 8 2.63 -1.50 15.49
N ALA A 9 2.12 -0.91 14.39
CA ALA A 9 0.69 -0.87 14.09
C ALA A 9 0.13 -2.22 13.61
N LEU A 10 0.87 -2.93 12.75
CA LEU A 10 0.36 -4.11 12.04
C LEU A 10 0.97 -5.44 12.52
N LYS A 11 1.75 -5.47 13.61
CA LYS A 11 2.35 -6.70 14.17
C LYS A 11 1.32 -7.80 14.48
N PHE A 12 0.07 -7.43 14.72
CA PHE A 12 -0.99 -8.38 15.02
C PHE A 12 -1.23 -9.35 13.84
N LEU A 13 -0.98 -8.92 12.60
CA LEU A 13 -1.05 -9.78 11.42
C LEU A 13 -0.09 -10.97 11.53
N CYS A 14 1.13 -10.74 12.03
CA CYS A 14 2.10 -11.81 12.23
C CYS A 14 1.77 -12.64 13.48
N VAL A 15 1.43 -11.98 14.59
CA VAL A 15 1.24 -12.65 15.89
C VAL A 15 -0.05 -13.49 15.93
N LYS A 16 -1.18 -12.88 15.56
CA LYS A 16 -2.52 -13.49 15.63
C LYS A 16 -2.78 -14.34 14.39
N TYR A 17 -2.50 -13.81 13.20
CA TYR A 17 -2.90 -14.40 11.91
C TYR A 17 -1.79 -15.12 11.16
N LYS A 18 -0.61 -15.28 11.80
CA LYS A 18 0.53 -16.04 11.28
C LYS A 18 0.98 -15.62 9.87
N MET A 19 0.77 -14.36 9.52
CA MET A 19 1.32 -13.81 8.28
C MET A 19 2.85 -13.70 8.40
N ASN A 20 3.52 -13.92 7.28
CA ASN A 20 4.92 -13.58 7.12
C ASN A 20 5.07 -12.09 6.89
N TYR A 21 6.23 -11.55 7.25
CA TYR A 21 6.58 -10.16 7.04
C TYR A 21 7.92 -10.04 6.33
N THR A 22 8.01 -9.12 5.37
CA THR A 22 9.28 -8.76 4.73
C THR A 22 9.32 -7.26 4.43
N PHE A 23 10.46 -6.66 4.75
CA PHE A 23 10.80 -5.30 4.34
C PHE A 23 11.79 -5.36 3.18
N ALA A 24 11.59 -4.50 2.18
CA ALA A 24 12.56 -4.31 1.12
C ALA A 24 12.64 -2.83 0.73
N GLU A 25 13.86 -2.36 0.49
CA GLU A 25 14.16 -1.04 -0.05
C GLU A 25 14.73 -1.19 -1.45
N PHE A 26 14.28 -0.34 -2.36
CA PHE A 26 14.72 -0.33 -3.75
C PHE A 26 15.14 1.07 -4.15
N GLU A 27 16.37 1.19 -4.63
CA GLU A 27 16.94 2.45 -5.08
C GLU A 27 16.43 2.86 -6.46
N ASN A 28 16.46 4.17 -6.72
CA ASN A 28 16.14 4.77 -8.01
C ASN A 28 14.78 4.31 -8.58
N TYR A 29 13.77 4.30 -7.71
CA TYR A 29 12.40 3.97 -8.07
C TYR A 29 11.94 4.79 -9.27
N MET A 30 11.56 4.06 -10.33
CA MET A 30 11.13 4.63 -11.61
C MET A 30 12.11 5.67 -12.19
N GLY A 31 13.42 5.55 -11.98
CA GLY A 31 14.41 6.47 -12.55
C GLY A 31 14.37 7.87 -11.94
N THR A 32 13.82 8.01 -10.74
CA THR A 32 13.60 9.31 -10.10
C THR A 32 14.63 9.66 -9.04
N ASN A 33 15.68 8.85 -8.87
CA ASN A 33 16.64 8.91 -7.77
C ASN A 33 16.01 8.86 -6.36
N ALA A 34 14.72 8.57 -6.26
CA ALA A 34 14.04 8.33 -5.00
C ALA A 34 14.08 6.84 -4.66
N ASN A 35 14.23 6.51 -3.39
CA ASN A 35 14.08 5.14 -2.92
C ASN A 35 12.59 4.86 -2.65
N ILE A 36 12.19 3.62 -2.89
CA ILE A 36 10.90 3.11 -2.44
C ILE A 36 11.12 2.03 -1.40
N GLU A 37 10.40 2.17 -0.29
CA GLU A 37 10.33 1.19 0.78
C GLU A 37 9.04 0.38 0.62
N THR A 38 9.12 -0.93 0.82
CA THR A 38 7.96 -1.81 0.79
C THR A 38 7.84 -2.59 2.09
N TYR A 39 6.64 -2.57 2.66
CA TYR A 39 6.28 -3.29 3.88
C TYR A 39 5.25 -4.36 3.50
N ASN A 40 5.65 -5.62 3.56
CA ASN A 40 4.90 -6.71 2.94
C ASN A 40 4.42 -7.71 3.98
N TYR A 41 3.11 -7.90 4.08
CA TYR A 41 2.46 -8.92 4.92
C TYR A 41 1.84 -9.96 4.01
N TYR A 42 2.25 -11.23 4.11
CA TYR A 42 1.83 -12.25 3.14
C TYR A 42 1.65 -13.63 3.75
N ASN A 43 0.86 -14.46 3.09
CA ASN A 43 0.70 -15.88 3.35
C ASN A 43 0.43 -16.61 2.03
N LYS A 44 -0.06 -17.85 2.08
CA LYS A 44 -0.36 -18.64 0.88
C LYS A 44 -1.56 -18.14 0.05
N TYR A 45 -2.32 -17.17 0.55
CA TYR A 45 -3.53 -16.64 -0.09
C TYR A 45 -3.33 -15.26 -0.73
N GLY A 46 -2.20 -14.60 -0.47
CA GLY A 46 -1.93 -13.27 -1.03
C GLY A 46 -0.90 -12.49 -0.25
N CYS A 47 -0.63 -11.27 -0.72
CA CYS A 47 0.28 -10.32 -0.14
C CYS A 47 -0.33 -8.92 -0.11
N PHE A 48 -0.35 -8.31 1.08
CA PHE A 48 -0.64 -6.91 1.28
C PHE A 48 0.66 -6.14 1.38
N THR A 49 0.84 -5.17 0.48
CA THR A 49 2.04 -4.34 0.40
C THR A 49 1.69 -2.88 0.64
N ILE A 50 2.42 -2.24 1.55
CA ILE A 50 2.48 -0.78 1.67
C ILE A 50 3.77 -0.33 0.98
N ALA A 51 3.66 0.51 -0.05
CA ALA A 51 4.79 1.06 -0.77
C ALA A 51 4.93 2.56 -0.44
N ASN A 52 6.08 2.97 0.10
CA ASN A 52 6.33 4.32 0.58
C ASN A 52 7.51 4.94 -0.16
N VAL A 53 7.27 6.06 -0.85
CA VAL A 53 8.33 6.91 -1.42
C VAL A 53 8.50 8.10 -0.49
N ALA A 54 9.30 7.90 0.57
CA ALA A 54 9.38 8.82 1.71
C ALA A 54 9.71 10.27 1.30
N VAL A 55 10.61 10.47 0.33
CA VAL A 55 11.02 11.80 -0.15
C VAL A 55 9.90 12.58 -0.85
N ARG A 56 8.82 11.91 -1.27
CA ARG A 56 7.63 12.52 -1.89
C ARG A 56 6.42 12.53 -0.96
N GLY A 57 6.46 11.76 0.13
CA GLY A 57 5.29 11.53 0.97
C GLY A 57 4.23 10.65 0.30
N ASP A 58 4.57 9.97 -0.79
CA ASP A 58 3.65 9.10 -1.52
C ASP A 58 3.58 7.73 -0.83
N VAL A 59 2.39 7.33 -0.41
CA VAL A 59 2.13 6.00 0.15
C VAL A 59 1.02 5.34 -0.65
N ASP A 60 1.34 4.19 -1.23
CA ASP A 60 0.42 3.36 -1.99
C ASP A 60 0.25 1.99 -1.35
N TYR A 61 -0.89 1.35 -1.63
CA TYR A 61 -1.28 0.08 -1.05
C TYR A 61 -1.61 -0.90 -2.17
N TYR A 62 -1.19 -2.14 -2.03
CA TYR A 62 -1.37 -3.15 -3.07
C TYR A 62 -1.85 -4.48 -2.50
N HIS A 63 -2.69 -5.15 -3.28
CA HIS A 63 -3.01 -6.58 -3.13
C HIS A 63 -2.32 -7.33 -4.26
N LEU A 64 -1.46 -8.29 -3.91
CA LEU A 64 -0.77 -9.19 -4.84
C LEU A 64 -1.18 -10.63 -4.53
N ASP A 65 -1.17 -11.51 -5.53
CA ASP A 65 -1.47 -12.94 -5.36
C ASP A 65 -0.32 -13.67 -4.63
N SER A 66 0.91 -13.19 -4.82
CA SER A 66 2.11 -13.67 -4.11
C SER A 66 3.10 -12.51 -3.94
N ILE A 67 3.95 -12.61 -2.91
CA ILE A 67 5.09 -11.71 -2.71
C ILE A 67 6.05 -11.73 -3.91
N ASP A 68 6.10 -12.83 -4.67
CA ASP A 68 6.98 -12.95 -5.84
C ASP A 68 6.61 -11.95 -6.95
N GLN A 69 5.34 -11.53 -7.02
CA GLN A 69 4.88 -10.53 -8.00
C GLN A 69 5.32 -9.10 -7.65
N LEU A 70 5.89 -8.87 -6.45
CA LEU A 70 6.25 -7.53 -5.97
C LEU A 70 7.21 -6.82 -6.94
N LYS A 71 8.27 -7.51 -7.34
CA LYS A 71 9.27 -6.97 -8.28
C LYS A 71 8.63 -6.68 -9.62
N ASP A 72 7.85 -7.63 -10.13
CA ASP A 72 7.27 -7.52 -11.45
C ASP A 72 6.21 -6.41 -11.54
N ILE A 73 5.42 -6.19 -10.49
CA ILE A 73 4.35 -5.19 -10.54
C ILE A 73 4.89 -3.79 -10.25
N LEU A 74 5.69 -3.62 -9.20
CA LEU A 74 6.15 -2.29 -8.78
C LEU A 74 7.38 -1.81 -9.57
N PHE A 75 8.14 -2.72 -10.19
CA PHE A 75 9.44 -2.39 -10.77
C PHE A 75 9.63 -2.77 -12.24
N SER A 76 8.67 -3.45 -12.88
CA SER A 76 8.71 -3.71 -14.33
C SER A 76 8.35 -2.48 -15.16
N ARG A 77 9.07 -1.37 -14.96
CA ARG A 77 9.00 -0.27 -15.91
C ARG A 77 9.57 -0.76 -17.24
N PRO A 78 8.81 -0.66 -18.35
CA PRO A 78 9.35 -1.03 -19.65
C PRO A 78 10.63 -0.23 -19.92
N PRO A 79 11.75 -0.87 -20.30
CA PRO A 79 13.04 -0.20 -20.45
C PRO A 79 13.00 0.92 -21.51
N ASN A 80 12.08 0.82 -22.47
CA ASN A 80 11.91 1.79 -23.55
C ASN A 80 10.87 2.87 -23.24
N LEU A 81 10.29 2.90 -22.04
CA LEU A 81 9.21 3.86 -21.73
C LEU A 81 9.73 5.30 -21.74
N GLY A 82 11.02 5.55 -21.47
CA GLY A 82 11.64 6.87 -21.61
C GLY A 82 10.91 7.95 -20.81
N VAL A 83 10.89 9.20 -21.27
CA VAL A 83 9.98 10.25 -20.78
C VAL A 83 8.65 10.13 -21.52
N LEU A 84 7.52 10.48 -20.89
CA LEU A 84 6.22 10.50 -21.56
C LEU A 84 6.25 11.43 -22.79
N THR A 85 5.86 10.88 -23.92
CA THR A 85 5.70 11.55 -25.22
C THR A 85 4.43 11.05 -25.88
N SER A 86 3.94 11.77 -26.90
CA SER A 86 2.79 11.29 -27.70
C SER A 86 3.02 9.94 -28.37
N LYS A 87 4.29 9.51 -28.57
CA LYS A 87 4.63 8.23 -29.21
C LYS A 87 4.54 7.03 -28.28
N ASN A 88 4.74 7.22 -26.97
CA ASN A 88 4.74 6.14 -25.98
C ASN A 88 3.57 6.22 -24.99
N GLU A 89 2.64 7.17 -25.18
CA GLU A 89 1.47 7.37 -24.32
C GLU A 89 0.66 6.09 -24.12
N LYS A 90 0.43 5.32 -25.20
CA LYS A 90 -0.28 4.04 -25.11
C LYS A 90 0.42 3.04 -24.19
N GLN A 91 1.74 2.91 -24.31
CA GLN A 91 2.53 2.02 -23.46
C GLN A 91 2.55 2.50 -22.01
N TYR A 92 2.62 3.83 -21.79
CA TYR A 92 2.49 4.42 -20.46
C TYR A 92 1.15 4.10 -19.83
N LYS A 93 0.06 4.20 -20.60
CA LYS A 93 -1.27 3.88 -20.14
C LYS A 93 -1.40 2.39 -19.80
N GLU A 94 -0.94 1.49 -20.67
CA GLU A 94 -0.96 0.04 -20.41
C GLU A 94 -0.15 -0.33 -19.16
N TYR A 95 1.02 0.29 -18.98
CA TYR A 95 1.83 0.12 -17.78
C TYR A 95 1.11 0.62 -16.51
N ALA A 96 0.55 1.84 -16.56
CA ALA A 96 -0.20 2.41 -15.45
C ALA A 96 -1.44 1.56 -15.11
N ASP A 97 -2.20 1.14 -16.12
CA ASP A 97 -3.38 0.30 -15.98
C ASP A 97 -3.02 -1.06 -15.37
N ASN A 98 -1.85 -1.63 -15.70
CA ASN A 98 -1.38 -2.87 -15.07
C ASN A 98 -1.10 -2.69 -13.58
N ILE A 99 -0.42 -1.62 -13.17
CA ILE A 99 -0.18 -1.33 -11.75
C ILE A 99 -1.50 -1.07 -11.01
N LEU A 100 -2.41 -0.33 -11.65
CA LEU A 100 -3.71 0.03 -11.06
C LEU A 100 -4.59 -1.18 -10.74
N LYS A 101 -4.42 -2.32 -11.43
CA LYS A 101 -5.15 -3.56 -11.13
C LYS A 101 -4.88 -4.08 -9.72
N TYR A 102 -3.68 -3.84 -9.20
CA TYR A 102 -3.25 -4.33 -7.90
C TYR A 102 -3.40 -3.27 -6.81
N LYS A 103 -3.57 -2.00 -7.20
CA LYS A 103 -3.62 -0.86 -6.28
C LYS A 103 -4.92 -0.85 -5.50
N LEU A 104 -4.81 -0.82 -4.18
CA LEU A 104 -5.92 -0.71 -3.26
C LEU A 104 -6.24 0.75 -2.96
N ARG A 105 -7.53 1.09 -3.03
CA ARG A 105 -8.06 2.32 -2.45
C ARG A 105 -8.52 2.03 -1.04
N ILE A 106 -7.57 1.97 -0.10
CA ILE A 106 -7.85 1.52 1.28
C ILE A 106 -8.93 2.34 1.99
N TYR A 107 -9.11 3.60 1.62
CA TYR A 107 -10.13 4.51 2.17
C TYR A 107 -11.56 4.15 1.74
N ASP A 108 -11.72 3.38 0.65
CA ASP A 108 -13.04 2.91 0.18
C ASP A 108 -13.55 1.75 1.06
N PHE A 109 -12.66 1.14 1.87
CA PHE A 109 -13.00 0.05 2.77
C PHE A 109 -13.28 0.57 4.19
N GLU A 110 -14.41 0.14 4.76
CA GLU A 110 -14.82 0.52 6.12
C GLU A 110 -14.75 2.05 6.36
N PRO A 111 -15.38 2.88 5.50
CA PRO A 111 -15.24 4.35 5.54
C PRO A 111 -15.60 4.96 6.91
N GLU A 112 -16.49 4.32 7.66
CA GLU A 112 -16.89 4.73 9.02
C GLU A 112 -15.72 4.67 10.01
N ILE A 113 -14.79 3.72 9.86
CA ILE A 113 -13.60 3.62 10.72
C ILE A 113 -12.65 4.78 10.41
N TRP A 114 -12.39 5.06 9.12
CA TRP A 114 -11.59 6.20 8.69
C TRP A 114 -12.14 7.53 9.22
N GLN A 115 -13.46 7.71 9.19
CA GLN A 115 -14.12 8.91 9.72
C GLN A 115 -13.91 9.08 11.23
N LYS A 116 -13.94 8.00 12.02
CA LYS A 116 -13.68 8.04 13.47
C LYS A 116 -12.25 8.47 13.80
N HIS A 117 -11.28 8.04 13.00
CA HIS A 117 -9.87 8.39 13.18
C HIS A 117 -9.51 9.79 12.67
N ARG A 118 -10.35 10.38 11.81
CA ARG A 118 -10.14 11.72 11.29
C ARG A 118 -10.21 12.74 12.44
N LYS A 119 -9.15 13.53 12.63
CA LYS A 119 -9.17 14.64 13.59
C LYS A 119 -10.26 15.63 13.20
N SER A 120 -11.24 15.81 14.09
CA SER A 120 -12.18 16.93 14.06
C SER A 120 -11.47 18.22 14.47
N GLY A 121 -10.58 18.74 13.62
CA GLY A 121 -10.09 20.11 13.70
C GLY A 121 -11.04 21.08 12.98
N PHE A 122 -11.09 22.33 13.41
CA PHE A 122 -12.01 23.39 12.95
C PHE A 122 -12.06 23.63 11.42
N LEU A 123 -11.08 23.11 10.68
CA LEU A 123 -11.07 23.07 9.21
C LEU A 123 -11.22 21.62 8.73
N LYS A 124 -12.41 21.27 8.23
CA LYS A 124 -12.68 20.01 7.52
C LYS A 124 -11.99 20.03 6.14
N ILE A 125 -10.66 19.95 6.10
CA ILE A 125 -9.92 19.88 4.82
C ILE A 125 -10.19 18.50 4.20
N PRO A 126 -10.80 18.39 3.00
CA PRO A 126 -11.34 17.13 2.47
C PRO A 126 -10.34 16.00 2.17
N PHE A 127 -9.04 16.22 2.31
CA PHE A 127 -8.00 15.25 1.93
C PHE A 127 -6.90 15.06 2.98
N PHE A 128 -7.05 15.63 4.17
CA PHE A 128 -6.08 15.49 5.25
C PHE A 128 -6.53 14.41 6.25
N TRP A 129 -6.02 13.19 6.06
CA TRP A 129 -6.36 12.01 6.88
C TRP A 129 -5.61 11.92 8.22
N GLY A 130 -4.79 12.92 8.55
CA GLY A 130 -4.05 13.00 9.81
C GLY A 130 -2.57 12.64 9.65
N SER A 131 -1.87 12.39 10.76
CA SER A 131 -0.48 11.96 10.71
C SER A 131 -0.36 10.50 10.27
N GLU A 132 0.81 10.08 9.78
CA GLU A 132 1.08 8.69 9.37
C GLU A 132 0.74 7.68 10.46
N LYS A 133 0.99 8.03 11.73
CA LYS A 133 0.62 7.22 12.89
C LYS A 133 -0.90 7.01 12.97
N GLN A 134 -1.70 8.04 12.68
CA GLN A 134 -3.16 7.94 12.68
C GLN A 134 -3.65 7.13 11.50
N ILE A 135 -3.07 7.31 10.31
CA ILE A 135 -3.38 6.50 9.13
C ILE A 135 -3.10 5.02 9.40
N LEU A 136 -1.96 4.69 10.00
CA LEU A 136 -1.62 3.31 10.36
C LEU A 136 -2.53 2.72 11.44
N GLN A 137 -2.95 3.51 12.42
CA GLN A 137 -3.90 3.04 13.42
C GLN A 137 -5.28 2.77 12.80
N ALA A 138 -5.77 3.69 11.97
CA ALA A 138 -7.04 3.50 11.25
C ALA A 138 -6.97 2.28 10.32
N LEU A 139 -5.84 2.10 9.62
CA LEU A 139 -5.60 0.94 8.77
C LEU A 139 -5.62 -0.37 9.57
N ALA A 140 -5.01 -0.41 10.76
CA ALA A 140 -5.05 -1.57 11.64
C ALA A 140 -6.49 -1.94 12.01
N ASP A 141 -7.28 -0.95 12.43
CA ASP A 141 -8.68 -1.14 12.82
C ASP A 141 -9.55 -1.60 11.63
N VAL A 142 -9.31 -1.06 10.42
CA VAL A 142 -9.98 -1.49 9.18
C VAL A 142 -9.67 -2.96 8.87
N ILE A 143 -8.40 -3.35 8.97
CA ILE A 143 -7.97 -4.73 8.72
C ILE A 143 -8.59 -5.67 9.75
N GLU A 144 -8.55 -5.33 11.05
CA GLU A 144 -9.18 -6.16 12.09
C GLU A 144 -10.69 -6.31 11.85
N ALA A 145 -11.40 -5.23 11.53
CA ALA A 145 -12.82 -5.27 11.23
C ALA A 145 -13.17 -6.15 10.02
N GLN A 146 -12.35 -6.11 8.96
CA GLN A 146 -12.56 -6.98 7.80
C GLN A 146 -12.32 -8.46 8.14
N ILE A 147 -11.25 -8.75 8.89
CA ILE A 147 -10.95 -10.12 9.32
C ILE A 147 -12.08 -10.66 10.20
N GLU A 148 -12.57 -9.89 11.17
CA GLU A 148 -13.67 -10.31 12.04
C GLU A 148 -14.95 -10.63 11.25
N LYS A 149 -15.26 -9.84 10.22
CA LYS A 149 -16.46 -10.03 9.40
C LYS A 149 -16.33 -11.19 8.40
N ASN A 150 -15.16 -11.33 7.78
CA ASN A 150 -15.00 -12.09 6.54
C ASN A 150 -13.89 -13.16 6.58
N CYS A 151 -13.21 -13.34 7.73
CA CYS A 151 -11.97 -14.11 7.85
C CYS A 151 -10.92 -13.75 6.76
N SER A 152 -10.94 -12.49 6.31
CA SER A 152 -10.10 -11.98 5.23
C SER A 152 -10.03 -10.46 5.27
N PHE A 153 -8.97 -9.87 4.71
CA PHE A 153 -8.85 -8.42 4.53
C PHE A 153 -8.25 -8.10 3.17
N PHE A 154 -8.77 -7.07 2.50
CA PHE A 154 -8.39 -6.68 1.13
C PHE A 154 -8.30 -7.86 0.13
N GLY A 155 -9.14 -8.88 0.29
CA GLY A 155 -9.14 -10.10 -0.53
C GLY A 155 -8.23 -11.24 -0.07
N ILE A 156 -7.39 -11.01 0.96
CA ILE A 156 -6.44 -11.99 1.50
C ILE A 156 -7.08 -12.72 2.68
N LYS A 157 -7.20 -14.04 2.60
CA LYS A 157 -7.68 -14.88 3.71
C LYS A 157 -6.63 -14.99 4.81
N VAL A 158 -7.08 -15.06 6.07
CA VAL A 158 -6.23 -15.21 7.27
C VAL A 158 -6.52 -16.48 8.06
#